data_AF-A0A1V5KWP9-F1
#
_entry.id   AF-A0A1V5KWP9-F1
#
_cell.length_a   1.000
_cell.length_b   1.000
_cell.length_c   1.000
_cell.angle_alpha   90.00
_cell.angle_beta   90.00
_cell.angle_gamma   90.00
#
_symmetry.space_group_name_H-M   'P 1'
#
loop_
_entity.id
_entity.type
_entity.pdbx_description
1 polymer ?
#
loop_
_entity_poly.entity_id
_entity_poly.type
_entity_poly.pdbx_seq_one_letter_code
_entity_poly.pdbx_strand_id
1 'polypeptide(L)'
;MRRYLRVDGTAASWDLIRSAWASVAKLCVVPMQDFLSLGSEARFNTPGTATGNWRWRCLDSQLHRFQTESAAYLRELSTLYGRS
;
A
#
# COMPACT_ATOMS: atom_id res chain seq x y z
N MET A 1 -4.27 -13.71 8.39
CA MET A 1 -3.27 -13.22 7.41
C MET A 1 -2.31 -14.33 6.97
N ARG A 2 -1.44 -14.83 7.85
CA ARG A 2 -0.40 -15.84 7.50
C ARG A 2 -0.93 -17.11 6.81
N ARG A 3 -2.04 -17.70 7.27
CA ARG A 3 -2.62 -18.92 6.65
C ARG A 3 -3.30 -18.66 5.30
N TYR A 4 -3.94 -17.50 5.15
CA TYR A 4 -4.71 -17.17 3.94
C TYR A 4 -3.80 -16.70 2.81
N LEU A 5 -2.84 -15.83 3.12
CA LEU A 5 -1.90 -15.27 2.15
C LEU A 5 -0.63 -16.11 1.99
N ARG A 6 -0.40 -17.07 2.88
CA ARG A 6 0.82 -17.90 2.95
C ARG A 6 2.11 -17.06 2.99
N VAL A 7 2.09 -16.00 3.79
CA VAL A 7 3.21 -15.06 4.02
C VAL A 7 3.64 -15.10 5.48
N ASP A 8 4.90 -14.73 5.76
CA ASP A 8 5.42 -14.59 7.13
C ASP A 8 4.92 -13.31 7.84
N GLY A 9 4.41 -12.34 7.07
CA GLY A 9 3.85 -11.08 7.56
C GLY A 9 4.90 -10.04 7.93
N THR A 10 6.15 -10.20 7.50
CA THR A 10 7.22 -9.20 7.70
C THR A 10 6.98 -7.93 6.88
N ALA A 11 6.32 -8.05 5.73
CA ALA A 11 5.97 -6.96 4.83
C ALA A 11 4.45 -6.87 4.63
N ALA A 12 3.70 -6.78 5.74
CA ALA A 12 2.24 -6.91 5.76
C ALA A 12 1.50 -6.02 4.73
N SER A 13 1.93 -4.76 4.53
CA SER A 13 1.34 -3.86 3.52
C SER A 13 1.52 -4.41 2.11
N TRP A 14 2.75 -4.79 1.73
CA TRP A 14 3.04 -5.34 0.40
C TRP A 14 2.43 -6.72 0.16
N ASP A 15 2.30 -7.54 1.20
CA ASP A 15 1.60 -8.82 1.14
C ASP A 15 0.12 -8.62 0.75
N LEU A 16 -0.54 -7.61 1.33
CA LEU A 16 -1.91 -7.24 0.99
C LEU A 16 -2.01 -6.61 -0.40
N ILE A 17 -1.07 -5.74 -0.79
CA ILE A 17 -1.03 -5.14 -2.12
C ILE A 17 -0.94 -6.23 -3.19
N ARG A 18 -0.01 -7.18 -3.06
CA ARG A 18 0.12 -8.32 -3.99
C ARG A 18 -1.18 -9.11 -4.08
N SER A 19 -1.84 -9.34 -2.95
CA SER A 19 -3.10 -10.08 -2.88
C SER A 19 -4.26 -9.33 -3.55
N ALA A 20 -4.31 -8.00 -3.40
CA ALA A 20 -5.29 -7.14 -4.03
C ALA A 20 -5.08 -7.11 -5.56
N TRP A 21 -3.82 -7.02 -6.02
CA TRP A 21 -3.45 -7.13 -7.44
C TRP A 21 -3.84 -8.49 -8.02
N ALA A 22 -3.66 -9.57 -7.28
CA ALA A 22 -4.02 -10.92 -7.72
C ALA A 22 -5.53 -11.19 -7.79
N SER A 23 -6.35 -10.31 -7.21
CA SER A 23 -7.80 -10.53 -7.14
C SER A 23 -8.46 -10.45 -8.52
N VAL A 24 -9.67 -10.99 -8.64
CA VAL A 24 -10.51 -10.90 -9.85
C VAL A 24 -11.19 -9.53 -10.03
N ALA A 25 -11.01 -8.60 -9.08
CA ALA A 25 -11.65 -7.30 -9.13
C ALA A 25 -11.12 -6.47 -10.32
N LYS A 26 -12.00 -5.81 -11.06
CA LYS A 26 -11.60 -4.98 -12.22
C LYS A 26 -10.75 -3.77 -11.82
N LEU A 27 -11.06 -3.16 -10.67
CA LEU A 27 -10.33 -2.01 -10.13
C LEU A 27 -9.71 -2.38 -8.78
N CYS A 28 -8.43 -2.06 -8.63
CA CYS A 28 -7.70 -2.17 -7.38
C CYS A 28 -7.17 -0.78 -7.02
N VAL A 29 -7.54 -0.28 -5.84
CA VAL A 29 -7.09 1.02 -5.32
C VAL A 29 -6.40 0.78 -4.00
N VAL A 30 -5.20 1.33 -3.84
CA VAL A 30 -4.40 1.24 -2.62
C VAL A 30 -3.99 2.64 -2.17
N PRO A 31 -4.16 2.98 -0.87
CA PRO A 31 -3.66 4.22 -0.31
C PRO A 31 -2.14 4.37 -0.46
N MET A 32 -1.67 5.59 -0.71
CA MET A 32 -0.24 5.87 -0.83
C MET A 32 0.55 5.49 0.44
N GLN A 33 -0.07 5.57 1.62
CA GLN A 33 0.51 5.15 2.88
C GLN A 33 0.96 3.67 2.88
N ASP A 34 0.18 2.80 2.23
CA ASP A 34 0.48 1.36 2.17
C ASP A 34 1.63 1.06 1.20
N PHE A 35 1.72 1.77 0.07
CA PHE A 35 2.89 1.70 -0.82
C PHE A 35 4.18 2.14 -0.13
N LEU A 36 4.06 3.08 0.81
CA LEU A 36 5.17 3.60 1.60
C LEU A 36 5.45 2.77 2.87
N SER A 37 4.65 1.74 3.15
CA SER A 37 4.69 0.92 4.37
C SER A 37 4.70 1.74 5.67
N LEU A 38 3.90 2.81 5.73
CA LEU A 38 3.82 3.68 6.91
C LEU A 38 2.93 3.08 8.01
N GLY A 39 3.19 3.47 9.26
CA GLY A 39 2.43 3.04 10.42
C GLY A 39 1.18 3.90 10.68
N SER A 40 0.66 3.79 11.90
CA SER A 40 -0.56 4.49 12.31
C SER A 40 -0.44 6.02 12.33
N GLU A 41 0.78 6.55 12.40
CA GLU A 41 1.08 7.98 12.28
C GLU A 41 0.65 8.58 10.93
N ALA A 42 0.54 7.75 9.89
CA ALA A 42 0.11 8.17 8.56
C ALA A 42 -1.41 8.04 8.33
N ARG A 43 -2.18 7.64 9.35
CA ARG A 43 -3.62 7.46 9.25
C ARG A 43 -4.29 8.78 8.84
N PHE A 44 -5.06 8.74 7.76
CA PHE A 44 -5.70 9.93 7.21
C PHE A 44 -6.88 10.42 8.06
N ASN A 45 -7.70 9.50 8.58
CA ASN A 45 -8.87 9.83 9.39
C ASN A 45 -9.15 8.72 10.42
N THR A 46 -9.57 9.12 11.62
CA THR A 46 -10.17 8.26 12.65
C THR A 46 -11.59 8.74 12.91
N PRO A 47 -12.62 8.03 12.40
CA PRO A 47 -14.02 8.38 12.63
C PRO A 47 -14.35 8.50 14.12
N GLY A 48 -15.12 9.51 14.49
CA GLY A 48 -15.47 9.81 15.89
C GLY A 48 -14.45 10.66 16.64
N THR A 49 -13.26 10.90 16.08
CA THR A 49 -12.27 11.82 16.66
C THR A 49 -12.42 13.21 16.05
N ALA A 50 -12.57 14.24 16.89
CA ALA A 50 -12.80 15.61 16.42
C ALA A 50 -11.52 16.32 15.91
N THR A 51 -10.33 15.89 16.36
CA THR A 51 -9.06 16.57 16.08
C THR A 51 -8.02 15.61 15.52
N GLY A 52 -7.00 16.15 14.84
CA GLY A 52 -5.86 15.37 14.32
C GLY A 52 -6.08 14.65 12.98
N ASN A 53 -7.31 14.62 12.46
CA ASN A 53 -7.63 14.02 11.15
C ASN A 53 -7.25 14.93 9.97
N TRP A 54 -7.17 14.34 8.77
CA TRP A 54 -6.99 15.01 7.47
C TRP A 54 -5.67 15.76 7.30
N ARG A 55 -4.66 15.43 8.12
CA ARG A 55 -3.37 16.13 8.17
C ARG A 55 -2.25 15.42 7.43
N TRP A 56 -2.39 14.13 7.13
CA TRP A 56 -1.32 13.38 6.49
C TRP A 56 -1.00 13.96 5.10
N ARG A 57 0.29 14.05 4.81
CA ARG A 57 0.85 14.49 3.53
C ARG A 57 2.00 13.57 3.17
N CYS A 58 2.08 13.19 1.90
CA CYS A 58 3.25 12.53 1.36
C CYS A 58 4.40 13.54 1.27
N LEU A 59 5.56 13.19 1.81
CA LEU A 59 6.77 14.00 1.67
C LEU A 59 7.45 13.68 0.34
N ASP A 60 8.11 14.68 -0.28
CA ASP A 60 8.85 14.47 -1.52
C ASP A 60 9.92 13.38 -1.38
N SER A 61 10.58 13.29 -0.23
CA SER A 61 11.56 12.24 0.06
C SER A 61 10.93 10.84 0.10
N GLN A 62 9.71 10.70 0.60
CA GLN A 62 8.98 9.44 0.61
C GLN A 62 8.56 9.04 -0.80
N LEU A 63 8.08 10.00 -1.60
CA LEU A 63 7.72 9.78 -2.99
C LEU A 63 8.93 9.39 -3.82
N HIS A 64 10.07 10.07 -3.64
CA HIS A 64 11.30 9.73 -4.32
C HIS A 64 11.76 8.32 -3.96
N ARG A 65 11.76 7.96 -2.67
CA ARG A 65 12.08 6.61 -2.20
C ARG A 65 11.19 5.56 -2.86
N PHE A 66 9.88 5.80 -2.93
CA PHE A 66 8.95 4.89 -3.60
C PHE A 66 9.31 4.69 -5.08
N GLN A 67 9.62 5.78 -5.79
CA GLN A 67 10.00 5.74 -7.20
C GLN A 67 11.29 4.94 -7.42
N THR A 68 12.28 5.12 -6.56
CA THR A 68 13.59 4.46 -6.70
C THR A 68 13.58 3.00 -6.23
N GLU A 69 12.82 2.67 -5.19
CA GLU A 69 12.92 1.35 -4.53
C GLU A 69 11.75 0.41 -4.82
N SER A 70 10.57 0.92 -5.17
CA SER A 70 9.33 0.11 -5.20
C SER A 70 8.57 0.17 -6.52
N ALA A 71 8.70 1.24 -7.31
CA ALA A 71 7.91 1.43 -8.53
C ALA A 71 8.18 0.34 -9.59
N ALA A 72 9.42 -0.14 -9.71
CA ALA A 72 9.76 -1.23 -10.63
C ALA A 72 9.01 -2.52 -10.26
N TYR A 73 9.05 -2.90 -8.99
CA TYR A 73 8.33 -4.08 -8.49
C TYR A 73 6.81 -3.94 -8.63
N LEU A 74 6.23 -2.76 -8.38
CA LEU A 74 4.82 -2.53 -8.63
C LEU A 74 4.45 -2.71 -10.11
N ARG A 75 5.31 -2.24 -11.02
CA ARG A 75 5.11 -2.43 -12.46
C ARG A 75 5.18 -3.91 -12.85
N GLU A 76 6.10 -4.67 -12.28
CA GLU A 76 6.19 -6.12 -12.46
C GLU A 76 4.92 -6.82 -11.97
N LEU A 77 4.41 -6.46 -10.78
CA LEU A 77 3.15 -7.00 -10.26
C LEU A 77 1.96 -6.66 -11.17
N SER A 78 1.90 -5.43 -11.68
CA SER A 78 0.85 -5.03 -12.63
C SER A 78 0.91 -5.87 -13.91
N THR A 79 2.09 -6.11 -14.47
CA THR A 79 2.22 -7.01 -15.64
C THR A 79 1.82 -8.44 -15.29
N LEU A 80 2.31 -8.99 -14.17
CA LEU A 80 2.05 -10.36 -13.74
C LEU A 80 0.55 -10.66 -13.58
N TYR A 81 -0.21 -9.71 -13.05
CA TYR A 81 -1.64 -9.87 -12.80
C TYR A 81 -2.54 -9.20 -13.86
N GLY A 82 -1.98 -8.75 -15.00
CA GLY A 82 -2.75 -8.21 -16.12
C GLY A 82 -3.43 -6.86 -15.83
N ARG A 83 -2.75 -5.97 -15.11
CA ARG A 83 -3.19 -4.63 -14.69
C ARG A 83 -2.27 -3.50 -15.18
N SER A 84 -1.52 -3.72 -16.26
CA SER A 84 -0.53 -2.77 -16.85
C SER A 84 -1.06 -2.02 -18.06
#